data_AF-A0A937P8G8-F1
#
_entry.id   AF-A0A937P8G8-F1
#
_cell.length_a   1.000
_cell.length_b   1.000
_cell.length_c   1.000
_cell.angle_alpha   90.00
_cell.angle_beta   90.00
_cell.angle_gamma   90.00
#
_symmetry.space_group_name_H-M   'P 1'
#
loop_
_entity.id
_entity.type
_entity.pdbx_description
1 polymer ?
#
loop_
_entity_poly.entity_id
_entity_poly.type
_entity_poly.pdbx_seq_one_letter_code
_entity_poly.pdbx_strand_id
1 'polypeptide(L)'
;MDTLQKISIIVPAYNEENAIRFGLEKFINLNFHTKYEIIYIDDGSTDKTAEIIREFPVQLYQHNINKGYGAALKTGIRKATGDKVIILDSDGQHDPKYIDQLIEMLNDFDMVIGERTSGSLQVKRRQAGKKLIRVIGEYMVEQKLPDYNSGFRGFNREIIKGMLHLMPNGFSFSTTSTLAFLKEGFTIGTFPIKVDERIGRKSNVKFVKDGTKTMLLIFRIIMLFNPLKIFFPASIIFTMAGLGFGTYGYIIASRFSNSAILLTTLGMFLFFIGLIADQISLLNRR
;
A
#
# COMPACT_ATOMS: atom_id res chain seq x y z
N MET A 1 21.67 10.62 -26.17
CA MET A 1 21.62 9.16 -26.42
C MET A 1 20.39 8.67 -25.67
N ASP A 2 19.31 8.37 -26.38
CA ASP A 2 18.12 7.75 -25.80
C ASP A 2 18.51 6.37 -25.27
N THR A 3 18.81 6.27 -23.98
CA THR A 3 18.80 4.99 -23.31
C THR A 3 17.36 4.50 -23.37
N LEU A 4 17.08 3.54 -24.27
CA LEU A 4 15.81 2.81 -24.30
C LEU A 4 15.49 2.34 -22.88
N GLN A 5 14.63 3.07 -22.17
CA GLN A 5 14.23 2.75 -20.82
C GLN A 5 13.60 1.36 -20.85
N LYS A 6 14.23 0.39 -20.19
CA LYS A 6 13.64 -0.95 -20.11
C LYS A 6 12.55 -0.92 -19.03
N ILE A 7 11.38 -1.49 -19.30
CA ILE A 7 10.30 -1.53 -18.32
C ILE A 7 10.08 -2.96 -17.86
N SER A 8 9.89 -3.17 -16.56
CA SER A 8 9.49 -4.46 -16.00
C SER A 8 8.03 -4.40 -15.56
N ILE A 9 7.19 -5.23 -16.18
CA ILE A 9 5.79 -5.35 -15.81
C ILE A 9 5.65 -6.57 -14.90
N ILE A 10 5.20 -6.33 -13.68
CA ILE A 10 5.09 -7.30 -12.60
C ILE A 10 3.63 -7.69 -12.45
N VAL A 11 3.37 -8.98 -12.55
CA VAL A 11 2.03 -9.55 -12.44
C VAL A 11 2.01 -10.63 -11.34
N PRO A 12 1.54 -10.33 -10.13
CA PRO A 12 1.35 -11.34 -9.11
C PRO A 12 0.14 -12.21 -9.46
N ALA A 13 0.26 -13.53 -9.30
CA ALA A 13 -0.80 -14.49 -9.57
C ALA A 13 -0.94 -15.47 -8.39
N TYR A 14 -2.18 -15.80 -8.02
CA TYR A 14 -2.46 -16.83 -7.02
C TYR A 14 -3.85 -17.43 -7.25
N ASN A 15 -3.90 -18.67 -7.72
CA ASN A 15 -5.13 -19.38 -8.06
C ASN A 15 -6.04 -18.60 -9.04
N GLU A 16 -5.50 -18.23 -10.20
CA GLU A 16 -6.15 -17.40 -11.23
C GLU A 16 -6.25 -18.15 -12.58
N GLU A 17 -6.32 -19.49 -12.58
CA GLU A 17 -6.32 -20.31 -13.81
C GLU A 17 -7.38 -19.89 -14.85
N ASN A 18 -8.50 -19.33 -14.39
CA ASN A 18 -9.62 -18.90 -15.23
C ASN A 18 -9.42 -17.53 -15.90
N ALA A 19 -8.59 -16.65 -15.34
CA ALA A 19 -8.39 -15.28 -15.81
C ALA A 19 -7.01 -15.07 -16.44
N ILE A 20 -6.00 -15.83 -15.99
CA ILE A 20 -4.60 -15.61 -16.32
C ILE A 20 -4.34 -15.71 -17.82
N ARG A 21 -4.97 -16.67 -18.52
CA ARG A 21 -4.83 -16.86 -19.97
C ARG A 21 -5.32 -15.65 -20.75
N PHE A 22 -6.53 -15.18 -20.45
CA PHE A 22 -7.12 -14.02 -21.12
C PHE A 22 -6.26 -12.76 -20.91
N GLY A 23 -5.76 -12.56 -19.68
CA GLY A 23 -4.85 -11.47 -19.36
C GLY A 23 -3.55 -11.54 -20.17
N LEU A 24 -2.94 -12.73 -20.25
CA LEU A 24 -1.72 -12.98 -21.01
C LEU A 24 -1.89 -12.75 -22.52
N GLU A 25 -2.96 -13.28 -23.12
CA GLU A 25 -3.26 -13.11 -24.54
C GLU A 25 -3.48 -11.64 -24.90
N LYS A 26 -4.23 -10.91 -24.07
CA LYS A 26 -4.41 -9.46 -24.24
C LYS A 26 -3.08 -8.72 -24.15
N PHE A 27 -2.20 -9.14 -23.24
CA PHE A 27 -0.92 -8.48 -23.02
C PHE A 27 0.08 -8.69 -24.15
N ILE A 28 0.18 -9.92 -24.67
CA ILE A 28 1.15 -10.28 -25.72
C ILE A 28 0.77 -9.66 -27.07
N ASN A 29 -0.52 -9.45 -27.30
CA ASN A 29 -1.01 -8.78 -28.49
C ASN A 29 -0.78 -7.27 -28.48
N LEU A 30 -0.26 -6.69 -27.39
CA LEU A 30 0.08 -5.28 -27.32
C LEU A 30 1.51 -5.04 -27.80
N ASN A 31 1.63 -4.28 -28.89
CA ASN A 31 2.90 -3.76 -29.36
C ASN A 31 3.23 -2.47 -28.60
N PHE A 32 3.93 -2.61 -27.48
CA PHE A 32 4.49 -1.45 -26.78
C PHE A 32 5.64 -0.84 -27.58
N HIS A 33 5.71 0.49 -27.65
CA HIS A 33 6.79 1.20 -28.32
C HIS A 33 8.14 1.11 -27.57
N THR A 34 8.11 0.66 -26.32
CA THR A 34 9.26 0.61 -25.42
C THR A 34 9.67 -0.84 -25.14
N LYS A 35 10.97 -1.10 -24.95
CA LYS A 35 11.45 -2.44 -24.59
C LYS A 35 10.95 -2.83 -23.20
N TYR A 36 10.23 -3.95 -23.10
CA TYR A 36 9.67 -4.43 -21.85
C TYR A 36 10.08 -5.87 -21.53
N GLU A 37 9.93 -6.24 -20.26
CA GLU A 37 9.87 -7.62 -19.81
C GLU A 37 8.62 -7.81 -18.95
N ILE A 38 8.05 -9.01 -19.01
CA ILE A 38 6.89 -9.38 -18.20
C ILE A 38 7.32 -10.44 -17.22
N ILE A 39 7.07 -10.17 -15.94
CA ILE A 39 7.47 -10.99 -14.81
C ILE A 39 6.22 -11.40 -14.05
N TYR A 40 5.84 -12.65 -14.20
CA TYR A 40 4.81 -13.28 -13.39
C TYR A 40 5.40 -13.86 -12.12
N ILE A 41 4.69 -13.64 -11.01
CA ILE A 41 5.02 -14.24 -9.72
C ILE A 41 3.84 -15.07 -9.27
N ASP A 42 3.97 -16.38 -9.42
CA ASP A 42 3.03 -17.35 -8.86
C ASP A 42 3.31 -17.51 -7.36
N ASP A 43 2.41 -17.02 -6.53
CA ASP A 43 2.52 -17.04 -5.07
C ASP A 43 2.07 -18.39 -4.48
N GLY A 44 2.60 -19.48 -5.03
CA GLY A 44 2.33 -20.85 -4.60
C GLY A 44 0.90 -21.32 -4.89
N SER A 45 0.42 -21.12 -6.12
CA SER A 45 -0.91 -21.62 -6.53
C SER A 45 -1.01 -23.14 -6.43
N THR A 46 -2.22 -23.62 -6.16
CA THR A 46 -2.57 -25.04 -6.10
C THR A 46 -3.36 -25.51 -7.33
N ASP A 47 -3.65 -24.60 -8.25
CA ASP A 47 -4.37 -24.84 -9.50
C ASP A 47 -3.42 -24.77 -10.72
N LYS A 48 -3.96 -24.72 -11.94
CA LYS A 48 -3.15 -24.72 -13.17
C LYS A 48 -2.53 -23.35 -13.52
N THR A 49 -2.58 -22.35 -12.64
CA THR A 49 -2.09 -20.98 -12.92
C THR A 49 -0.66 -20.98 -13.47
N ALA A 50 0.27 -21.65 -12.80
CA ALA A 50 1.67 -21.69 -13.22
C ALA A 50 1.88 -22.44 -14.54
N GLU A 51 1.14 -23.53 -14.76
CA GLU A 51 1.21 -24.29 -16.01
C GLU A 51 0.79 -23.42 -17.19
N ILE A 52 -0.32 -22.69 -17.05
CA ILE A 52 -0.81 -21.78 -18.09
C ILE A 52 0.21 -20.68 -18.38
N ILE A 53 0.82 -20.07 -17.36
CA ILE A 53 1.81 -18.99 -17.57
C ILE A 53 3.03 -19.49 -18.37
N ARG A 54 3.47 -20.73 -18.16
CA ARG A 54 4.64 -21.31 -18.86
C ARG A 54 4.42 -21.50 -20.37
N GLU A 55 3.17 -21.52 -20.82
CA GLU A 55 2.86 -21.60 -22.26
C GLU A 55 3.19 -20.31 -23.01
N PHE A 56 3.42 -19.21 -22.29
CA PHE A 56 3.62 -17.88 -22.86
C PHE A 56 5.10 -17.42 -22.74
N PRO A 57 5.57 -16.54 -23.64
CA PRO A 57 6.94 -16.03 -23.65
C PRO A 57 7.16 -14.96 -22.56
N VAL A 58 6.96 -15.33 -21.29
CA VAL A 58 7.08 -14.45 -20.12
C VAL A 58 8.00 -15.08 -19.06
N GLN A 59 8.56 -14.26 -18.16
CA GLN A 59 9.33 -14.78 -17.04
C GLN A 59 8.36 -15.24 -15.94
N LEU A 60 8.55 -16.43 -15.40
CA LEU A 60 7.78 -16.95 -14.28
C LEU A 60 8.70 -17.23 -13.09
N TYR A 61 8.36 -16.66 -11.94
CA TYR A 61 8.95 -17.00 -10.65
C TYR A 61 7.87 -17.61 -9.75
N GLN A 62 8.20 -18.70 -9.05
CA GLN A 62 7.25 -19.41 -8.20
C GLN A 62 7.71 -19.41 -6.75
N HIS A 63 6.76 -19.20 -5.84
CA HIS A 63 6.95 -19.45 -4.43
C HIS A 63 6.51 -20.87 -4.06
N ASN A 64 7.27 -21.54 -3.19
CA ASN A 64 6.91 -22.88 -2.71
C ASN A 64 5.63 -22.90 -1.85
N ILE A 65 5.28 -21.76 -1.25
CA ILE A 65 4.08 -21.55 -0.43
C ILE A 65 3.55 -20.14 -0.69
N ASN A 66 2.27 -19.91 -0.42
CA ASN A 66 1.70 -18.57 -0.45
C ASN A 66 2.34 -17.67 0.62
N LYS A 67 3.04 -16.61 0.18
CA LYS A 67 3.70 -15.61 1.04
C LYS A 67 2.90 -14.31 1.16
N GLY A 68 1.87 -14.14 0.33
CA GLY A 68 1.00 -12.99 0.26
C GLY A 68 1.31 -12.08 -0.93
N TYR A 69 0.28 -11.34 -1.36
CA TYR A 69 0.32 -10.42 -2.51
C TYR A 69 1.52 -9.46 -2.49
N GLY A 70 1.77 -8.77 -1.38
CA GLY A 70 2.91 -7.86 -1.25
C GLY A 70 4.26 -8.59 -1.32
N ALA A 71 4.35 -9.84 -0.87
CA ALA A 71 5.57 -10.64 -1.02
C ALA A 71 5.83 -11.00 -2.49
N ALA A 72 4.78 -11.35 -3.24
CA ALA A 72 4.87 -11.60 -4.68
C ALA A 72 5.37 -10.36 -5.44
N LEU A 73 4.80 -9.18 -5.14
CA LEU A 73 5.26 -7.91 -5.69
C LEU A 73 6.73 -7.63 -5.36
N LYS A 74 7.15 -7.84 -4.10
CA LYS A 74 8.55 -7.66 -3.69
C LYS A 74 9.49 -8.61 -4.43
N THR A 75 9.09 -9.85 -4.67
CA THR A 75 9.87 -10.78 -5.50
C THR A 75 10.02 -10.25 -6.92
N GLY A 76 8.91 -9.81 -7.53
CA GLY A 76 8.93 -9.20 -8.86
C GLY A 76 9.86 -7.99 -8.94
N ILE A 77 9.77 -7.06 -7.98
CA ILE A 77 10.58 -5.83 -7.98
C ILE A 77 12.07 -6.14 -7.85
N ARG A 78 12.43 -7.19 -7.09
CA ARG A 78 13.82 -7.63 -6.96
C ARG A 78 14.35 -8.30 -8.22
N LYS A 79 13.48 -8.94 -9.00
CA LYS A 79 13.82 -9.63 -10.26
C LYS A 79 13.75 -8.71 -11.49
N ALA A 80 13.03 -7.60 -11.39
CA ALA A 80 12.96 -6.56 -12.40
C ALA A 80 14.35 -6.02 -12.75
N THR A 81 14.62 -5.94 -14.05
CA THR A 81 15.85 -5.38 -14.63
C THR A 81 15.61 -4.08 -15.37
N GLY A 82 14.36 -3.70 -15.60
CA GLY A 82 13.99 -2.42 -16.20
C GLY A 82 14.15 -1.24 -15.25
N ASP A 83 14.43 -0.05 -15.76
CA ASP A 83 14.60 1.18 -14.98
C ASP A 83 13.30 1.60 -14.28
N LYS A 84 12.17 1.24 -14.90
CA LYS A 84 10.82 1.47 -14.39
C LYS A 84 10.12 0.14 -14.15
N VAL A 85 9.30 0.11 -13.10
CA VAL A 85 8.48 -1.06 -12.74
C VAL A 85 7.01 -0.68 -12.79
N ILE A 86 6.21 -1.52 -13.41
CA ILE A 86 4.74 -1.39 -13.45
C ILE A 86 4.15 -2.61 -12.75
N ILE A 87 3.18 -2.38 -11.88
CA ILE A 87 2.40 -3.43 -11.22
C ILE A 87 1.04 -3.51 -11.90
N LEU A 88 0.65 -4.72 -12.27
CA LEU A 88 -0.63 -5.02 -12.89
C LEU A 88 -1.24 -6.25 -12.20
N ASP A 89 -2.49 -6.15 -11.75
CA ASP A 89 -3.18 -7.32 -11.17
C ASP A 89 -3.54 -8.34 -12.26
N SER A 90 -3.43 -9.62 -11.95
CA SER A 90 -3.68 -10.73 -12.87
C SER A 90 -5.17 -11.05 -13.13
N ASP A 91 -6.08 -10.25 -12.57
CA ASP A 91 -7.52 -10.56 -12.54
C ASP A 91 -8.32 -9.99 -13.72
N GLY A 92 -7.61 -9.52 -14.75
CA GLY A 92 -8.18 -9.04 -16.02
C GLY A 92 -8.90 -7.69 -15.92
N GLN A 93 -8.94 -7.08 -14.74
CA GLN A 93 -9.65 -5.81 -14.52
C GLN A 93 -8.98 -4.60 -15.18
N HIS A 94 -7.67 -4.67 -15.35
CA HIS A 94 -6.85 -3.56 -15.83
C HIS A 94 -6.55 -3.72 -17.31
N ASP A 95 -6.96 -2.72 -18.10
CA ASP A 95 -6.70 -2.68 -19.52
C ASP A 95 -5.24 -2.27 -19.78
N PRO A 96 -4.39 -3.14 -20.36
CA PRO A 96 -2.98 -2.80 -20.51
C PRO A 96 -2.71 -1.69 -21.54
N LYS A 97 -3.74 -1.18 -22.26
CA LYS A 97 -3.63 0.06 -23.05
C LYS A 97 -3.17 1.28 -22.26
N TYR A 98 -3.39 1.29 -20.94
CA TYR A 98 -2.99 2.40 -20.08
C TYR A 98 -1.50 2.37 -19.71
N ILE A 99 -0.77 1.33 -20.12
CA ILE A 99 0.66 1.17 -19.79
C ILE A 99 1.51 2.25 -20.46
N ASP A 100 1.28 2.57 -21.74
CA ASP A 100 2.05 3.60 -22.45
C ASP A 100 1.91 4.98 -21.78
N GLN A 101 0.68 5.37 -21.41
CA GLN A 101 0.43 6.59 -20.66
C GLN A 101 1.15 6.58 -19.30
N LEU A 102 1.16 5.44 -18.60
CA LEU A 102 1.85 5.30 -17.33
C LEU A 102 3.37 5.47 -17.49
N ILE A 103 3.94 4.88 -18.54
CA ILE A 103 5.37 4.98 -18.88
C ILE A 103 5.78 6.41 -19.14
N GLU A 104 4.96 7.12 -19.93
CA GLU A 104 5.16 8.53 -20.28
C GLU A 104 5.18 9.39 -19.01
N MET A 105 4.17 9.23 -18.14
CA MET A 105 4.11 9.98 -16.88
C MET A 105 5.29 9.64 -15.94
N LEU A 106 5.82 8.41 -15.96
CA LEU A 106 7.00 8.06 -15.16
C LEU A 106 8.29 8.76 -15.62
N ASN A 107 8.27 9.54 -16.71
CA ASN A 107 9.39 10.44 -17.03
C ASN A 107 9.43 11.66 -16.12
N ASP A 108 8.26 12.12 -15.65
CA ASP A 108 8.13 13.34 -14.85
C ASP A 108 7.83 13.06 -13.36
N PHE A 109 7.39 11.84 -13.05
CA PHE A 109 7.00 11.43 -11.71
C PHE A 109 7.75 10.18 -11.23
N ASP A 110 8.11 10.15 -9.95
CA ASP A 110 8.77 9.00 -9.30
C ASP A 110 7.82 7.80 -9.14
N MET A 111 6.52 8.10 -9.00
CA MET A 111 5.43 7.13 -8.90
C MET A 111 4.21 7.61 -9.66
N VAL A 112 3.52 6.70 -10.36
CA VAL A 112 2.28 7.01 -11.07
C VAL A 112 1.18 6.03 -10.67
N ILE A 113 -0.02 6.54 -10.45
CA ILE A 113 -1.20 5.74 -10.04
C ILE A 113 -2.32 5.91 -11.08
N GLY A 114 -2.83 4.80 -11.60
CA GLY A 114 -4.07 4.80 -12.37
C GLY A 114 -5.29 4.82 -11.45
N GLU A 115 -6.01 5.94 -11.41
CA GLU A 115 -7.18 6.15 -10.57
C GLU A 115 -8.46 5.62 -11.21
N ARG A 116 -9.24 4.82 -10.47
CA ARG A 116 -10.50 4.27 -11.00
C ARG A 116 -11.54 5.37 -11.12
N THR A 117 -12.01 5.66 -12.33
CA THR A 117 -13.11 6.63 -12.53
C THR A 117 -14.40 6.11 -11.89
N SER A 118 -15.15 7.01 -11.26
CA SER A 118 -16.24 6.73 -10.31
C SER A 118 -17.49 6.03 -10.89
N GLY A 119 -17.45 5.59 -12.15
CA GLY A 119 -18.53 4.88 -12.84
C GLY A 119 -18.56 3.35 -12.64
N SER A 120 -17.56 2.75 -11.99
CA SER A 120 -17.54 1.28 -11.79
C SER A 120 -18.46 0.85 -10.63
N LEU A 121 -19.46 0.02 -10.94
CA LEU A 121 -20.60 -0.42 -10.12
C LEU A 121 -20.27 -1.31 -8.89
N GLN A 122 -19.19 -1.05 -8.14
CA GLN A 122 -18.84 -1.81 -6.92
C GLN A 122 -18.57 -0.96 -5.66
N VAL A 123 -19.06 0.28 -5.59
CA VAL A 123 -18.67 1.25 -4.53
C VAL A 123 -19.79 1.63 -3.56
N LYS A 124 -20.73 0.74 -3.19
CA LYS A 124 -21.70 1.06 -2.13
C LYS A 124 -21.46 0.38 -0.78
N ARG A 125 -20.66 -0.69 -0.72
CA ARG A 125 -20.41 -1.44 0.53
C ARG A 125 -19.00 -1.30 1.14
N ARG A 126 -18.12 -0.48 0.53
CA ARG A 126 -16.71 -0.30 0.94
C ARG A 126 -16.35 1.13 1.38
N GLN A 127 -17.30 2.06 1.43
CA GLN A 127 -17.00 3.49 1.58
C GLN A 127 -16.52 3.89 2.98
N ALA A 128 -17.07 3.32 4.05
CA ALA A 128 -16.75 3.75 5.42
C ALA A 128 -15.29 3.45 5.81
N GLY A 129 -14.82 2.21 5.60
CA GLY A 129 -13.43 1.83 5.89
C GLY A 129 -12.42 2.56 5.00
N LYS A 130 -12.75 2.75 3.71
CA LYS A 130 -11.92 3.55 2.79
C LYS A 130 -11.83 5.01 3.24
N LYS A 131 -12.94 5.62 3.65
CA LYS A 131 -12.97 7.01 4.14
C LYS A 131 -12.12 7.17 5.40
N LEU A 132 -12.16 6.22 6.33
CA LEU A 132 -11.34 6.27 7.55
C LEU A 132 -9.84 6.18 7.25
N ILE A 133 -9.43 5.21 6.41
CA ILE A 133 -8.02 5.10 5.98
C ILE A 133 -7.58 6.39 5.27
N ARG A 134 -8.45 6.96 4.43
CA ARG A 134 -8.17 8.19 3.69
C ARG A 134 -7.96 9.36 4.64
N VAL A 135 -8.88 9.60 5.56
CA VAL A 135 -8.79 10.69 6.54
C VAL A 135 -7.53 10.57 7.40
N ILE A 136 -7.21 9.35 7.85
CA ILE A 136 -6.00 9.14 8.66
C ILE A 136 -4.74 9.31 7.81
N GLY A 137 -4.72 8.76 6.60
CA GLY A 137 -3.61 8.94 5.67
C GLY A 137 -3.37 10.42 5.35
N GLU A 138 -4.42 11.17 5.01
CA GLU A 138 -4.38 12.61 4.75
C GLU A 138 -3.88 13.39 5.96
N TYR A 139 -4.38 13.06 7.17
CA TYR A 139 -3.89 13.64 8.41
C TYR A 139 -2.40 13.36 8.66
N MET A 140 -1.93 12.16 8.30
CA MET A 140 -0.56 11.74 8.51
C MET A 140 0.44 12.39 7.55
N VAL A 141 0.13 12.41 6.26
CA VAL A 141 1.01 12.96 5.20
C VAL A 141 0.78 14.46 4.94
N GLU A 142 -0.21 15.07 5.59
CA GLU A 142 -0.55 16.51 5.42
C GLU A 142 -0.91 16.88 3.98
N GLN A 143 -1.30 15.90 3.18
CA GLN A 143 -1.68 16.08 1.78
C GLN A 143 -2.97 15.33 1.48
N LYS A 144 -3.77 15.88 0.55
CA LYS A 144 -4.96 15.19 0.04
C LYS A 144 -4.53 13.95 -0.72
N LEU A 145 -5.09 12.80 -0.36
CA LEU A 145 -4.69 11.53 -0.96
C LEU A 145 -5.55 11.24 -2.21
N PRO A 146 -4.93 10.96 -3.37
CA PRO A 146 -5.62 10.35 -4.51
C PRO A 146 -6.11 8.93 -4.16
N ASP A 147 -6.92 8.26 -5.00
CA ASP A 147 -7.37 6.88 -4.72
C ASP A 147 -6.18 5.89 -4.68
N TYR A 148 -5.62 5.71 -3.49
CA TYR A 148 -4.40 4.96 -3.18
C TYR A 148 -4.59 3.43 -3.18
N ASN A 149 -5.76 2.91 -3.59
CA ASN A 149 -6.05 1.47 -3.60
C ASN A 149 -6.15 0.84 -4.99
N SER A 150 -5.75 1.55 -6.05
CA SER A 150 -5.58 0.91 -7.37
C SER A 150 -4.36 -0.01 -7.36
N GLY A 151 -4.48 -1.23 -7.90
CA GLY A 151 -3.33 -2.13 -8.13
C GLY A 151 -2.47 -1.68 -9.31
N PHE A 152 -3.04 -0.91 -10.25
CA PHE A 152 -2.34 -0.41 -11.42
C PHE A 152 -1.50 0.83 -11.10
N ARG A 153 -0.19 0.62 -11.02
CA ARG A 153 0.80 1.63 -10.59
C ARG A 153 2.11 1.41 -11.31
N GLY A 154 2.92 2.45 -11.41
CA GLY A 154 4.33 2.28 -11.71
C GLY A 154 5.22 3.16 -10.86
N PHE A 155 6.50 2.81 -10.88
CA PHE A 155 7.52 3.33 -9.99
C PHE A 155 8.85 3.41 -10.74
N ASN A 156 9.68 4.38 -10.38
CA ASN A 156 11.13 4.24 -10.56
C ASN A 156 11.63 3.00 -9.78
N ARG A 157 12.34 2.09 -10.46
CA ARG A 157 12.75 0.80 -9.87
C ARG A 157 13.67 0.98 -8.67
N GLU A 158 14.67 1.84 -8.75
CA GLU A 158 15.66 2.00 -7.68
C GLU A 158 15.00 2.56 -6.42
N ILE A 159 14.10 3.53 -6.57
CA ILE A 159 13.36 4.14 -5.46
C ILE A 159 12.49 3.09 -4.75
N ILE A 160 11.61 2.38 -5.47
CA ILE A 160 10.75 1.38 -4.83
C ILE A 160 11.56 0.20 -4.25
N LYS A 161 12.67 -0.18 -4.91
CA LYS A 161 13.56 -1.25 -4.45
C LYS A 161 14.23 -0.90 -3.12
N GLY A 162 14.66 0.35 -2.94
CA GLY A 162 15.21 0.87 -1.67
C GLY A 162 14.22 0.78 -0.52
N MET A 163 12.92 0.97 -0.80
CA MET A 163 11.85 0.98 0.22
C MET A 163 11.17 -0.38 0.46
N LEU A 164 11.60 -1.48 -0.16
CA LEU A 164 10.90 -2.78 -0.01
C LEU A 164 10.87 -3.32 1.42
N HIS A 165 11.80 -2.88 2.27
CA HIS A 165 11.84 -3.24 3.69
C HIS A 165 10.66 -2.65 4.49
N LEU A 166 10.13 -1.51 4.05
CA LEU A 166 8.93 -0.87 4.63
C LEU A 166 7.63 -1.57 4.19
N MET A 167 7.67 -2.26 3.04
CA MET A 167 6.46 -2.80 2.41
C MET A 167 5.99 -4.11 3.06
N PRO A 168 4.70 -4.25 3.41
CA PRO A 168 4.17 -5.48 3.99
C PRO A 168 4.16 -6.64 2.98
N ASN A 169 4.24 -7.88 3.48
CA ASN A 169 4.10 -9.10 2.64
C ASN A 169 2.65 -9.35 2.21
N GLY A 170 1.68 -8.88 2.98
CA GLY A 170 0.27 -9.14 2.74
C GLY A 170 -0.43 -8.01 2.00
N PHE A 171 -1.66 -7.73 2.42
CA PHE A 171 -2.46 -6.60 1.96
C PHE A 171 -1.80 -5.27 2.40
N SER A 172 -2.02 -4.20 1.61
CA SER A 172 -1.52 -2.83 1.84
C SER A 172 -0.14 -2.45 1.30
N PHE A 173 0.43 -3.24 0.38
CA PHE A 173 1.58 -2.78 -0.39
C PHE A 173 1.29 -1.41 -1.04
N SER A 174 0.14 -1.27 -1.72
CA SER A 174 -0.27 -0.04 -2.44
C SER A 174 -0.43 1.20 -1.54
N THR A 175 -1.01 1.03 -0.35
CA THR A 175 -1.17 2.14 0.60
C THR A 175 0.19 2.52 1.19
N THR A 176 0.98 1.52 1.58
CA THR A 176 2.29 1.75 2.21
C THR A 176 3.26 2.41 1.24
N SER A 177 3.25 2.01 -0.05
CA SER A 177 4.10 2.63 -1.07
C SER A 177 3.69 4.08 -1.32
N THR A 178 2.40 4.38 -1.45
CA THR A 178 1.94 5.78 -1.62
C THR A 178 2.40 6.67 -0.47
N LEU A 179 2.21 6.22 0.77
CA LEU A 179 2.59 6.99 1.95
C LEU A 179 4.10 7.14 2.09
N ALA A 180 4.87 6.11 1.73
CA ALA A 180 6.32 6.18 1.71
C ALA A 180 6.81 7.22 0.70
N PHE A 181 6.29 7.19 -0.53
CA PHE A 181 6.66 8.16 -1.56
C PHE A 181 6.33 9.60 -1.15
N LEU A 182 5.12 9.85 -0.63
CA LEU A 182 4.72 11.18 -0.15
C LEU A 182 5.59 11.66 1.01
N LYS A 183 5.93 10.77 1.95
CA LYS A 183 6.68 11.13 3.16
C LYS A 183 8.14 11.45 2.85
N GLU A 184 8.75 10.75 1.90
CA GLU A 184 10.12 11.00 1.43
C GLU A 184 10.21 12.17 0.42
N GLY A 185 9.07 12.80 0.09
CA GLY A 185 9.03 13.98 -0.78
C GLY A 185 9.14 13.65 -2.28
N PHE A 186 8.92 12.39 -2.67
CA PHE A 186 8.89 11.98 -4.07
C PHE A 186 7.62 12.47 -4.78
N THR A 187 7.73 12.66 -6.08
CA THR A 187 6.66 13.15 -6.95
C THR A 187 5.69 12.03 -7.32
N ILE A 188 4.38 12.30 -7.21
CA ILE A 188 3.33 11.33 -7.53
C ILE A 188 2.39 11.91 -8.59
N GLY A 189 2.30 11.24 -9.73
CA GLY A 189 1.36 11.54 -10.80
C GLY A 189 0.13 10.63 -10.75
N THR A 190 -1.03 11.13 -11.17
CA THR A 190 -2.24 10.30 -11.27
C THR A 190 -3.00 10.56 -12.57
N PHE A 191 -3.67 9.52 -13.07
CA PHE A 191 -4.50 9.63 -14.26
C PHE A 191 -5.71 8.68 -14.19
N PRO A 192 -6.84 9.05 -14.80
CA PRO A 192 -8.06 8.24 -14.75
C PRO A 192 -7.94 6.98 -15.62
N ILE A 193 -8.31 5.83 -15.06
CA ILE A 193 -8.48 4.55 -15.76
C ILE A 193 -9.93 4.06 -15.65
N LYS A 194 -10.39 3.39 -16.71
CA LYS A 194 -11.59 2.53 -16.66
C LYS A 194 -11.17 1.11 -16.31
N VAL A 195 -11.95 0.47 -15.46
CA VAL A 195 -11.68 -0.88 -14.94
C VAL A 195 -12.86 -1.76 -15.28
N ASP A 196 -12.59 -2.92 -15.87
CA ASP A 196 -13.60 -3.89 -16.26
C ASP A 196 -14.05 -4.76 -15.08
N GLU A 197 -15.14 -5.50 -15.26
CA GLU A 197 -15.55 -6.49 -14.27
C GLU A 197 -14.50 -7.61 -14.14
N ARG A 198 -14.23 -8.01 -12.89
CA ARG A 198 -13.26 -9.06 -12.60
C ARG A 198 -13.71 -10.37 -13.24
N ILE A 199 -12.81 -10.99 -14.01
CA ILE A 199 -13.04 -12.32 -14.57
C ILE A 199 -12.72 -13.35 -13.48
N GLY A 200 -13.62 -14.32 -13.26
CA GLY A 200 -13.42 -15.40 -12.30
C GLY A 200 -13.87 -15.08 -10.86
N ARG A 201 -13.02 -15.36 -9.86
CA ARG A 201 -13.44 -15.44 -8.45
C ARG A 201 -13.84 -14.08 -7.86
N LYS A 202 -14.90 -14.06 -7.04
CA LYS A 202 -15.27 -12.89 -6.22
C LYS A 202 -14.13 -12.52 -5.27
N SER A 203 -13.84 -11.22 -5.14
CA SER A 203 -12.80 -10.64 -4.29
C SER A 203 -12.71 -11.32 -2.90
N ASN A 204 -11.52 -11.83 -2.55
CA ASN A 204 -11.25 -12.48 -1.26
C ASN A 204 -11.24 -11.53 -0.05
N VAL A 205 -11.49 -10.23 -0.27
CA VAL A 205 -11.57 -9.19 0.78
C VAL A 205 -12.93 -9.29 1.49
N LYS A 206 -12.95 -9.94 2.67
CA LYS A 206 -14.14 -10.17 3.51
C LYS A 206 -14.25 -9.10 4.60
N PHE A 207 -15.23 -8.20 4.45
CA PHE A 207 -15.45 -6.96 5.22
C PHE A 207 -15.32 -7.02 6.75
N VAL A 208 -15.82 -8.07 7.42
CA VAL A 208 -15.86 -8.15 8.90
C VAL A 208 -14.55 -8.67 9.51
N LYS A 209 -13.86 -9.62 8.85
CA LYS A 209 -12.49 -10.03 9.24
C LYS A 209 -11.44 -9.01 8.81
N ASP A 210 -11.77 -8.13 7.88
CA ASP A 210 -10.86 -7.09 7.39
C ASP A 210 -10.91 -5.81 8.22
N GLY A 211 -11.92 -5.58 9.07
CA GLY A 211 -12.00 -4.37 9.92
C GLY A 211 -10.85 -4.26 10.93
N THR A 212 -10.59 -5.33 11.68
CA THR A 212 -9.46 -5.37 12.65
C THR A 212 -8.11 -5.34 11.94
N LYS A 213 -7.99 -6.02 10.80
CA LYS A 213 -6.79 -5.93 9.94
C LYS A 213 -6.59 -4.51 9.41
N THR A 214 -7.67 -3.81 9.08
CA THR A 214 -7.64 -2.41 8.65
C THR A 214 -7.19 -1.51 9.78
N MET A 215 -7.70 -1.70 11.01
CA MET A 215 -7.24 -0.94 12.18
C MET A 215 -5.77 -1.21 12.51
N LEU A 216 -5.34 -2.48 12.49
CA LEU A 216 -3.94 -2.85 12.68
C LEU A 216 -3.04 -2.28 11.59
N LEU A 217 -3.54 -2.26 10.35
CA LEU A 217 -2.84 -1.66 9.23
C LEU A 217 -2.69 -0.15 9.40
N ILE A 218 -3.77 0.53 9.74
CA ILE A 218 -3.78 1.96 10.05
C ILE A 218 -2.77 2.24 11.16
N PHE A 219 -2.84 1.48 12.27
CA PHE A 219 -1.91 1.62 13.39
C PHE A 219 -0.46 1.39 12.95
N ARG A 220 -0.18 0.36 12.16
CA ARG A 220 1.16 0.10 11.61
C ARG A 220 1.64 1.26 10.75
N ILE A 221 0.80 1.79 9.88
CA ILE A 221 1.10 2.96 9.05
C ILE A 221 1.46 4.15 9.95
N ILE A 222 0.66 4.43 10.98
CA ILE A 222 0.92 5.47 11.99
C ILE A 222 2.31 5.33 12.58
N MET A 223 2.62 4.15 13.11
CA MET A 223 3.91 3.85 13.71
C MET A 223 5.07 4.01 12.72
N LEU A 224 4.83 3.69 11.45
CA LEU A 224 5.84 3.72 10.40
C LEU A 224 6.16 5.13 9.89
N PHE A 225 5.22 6.06 9.90
CA PHE A 225 5.41 7.37 9.26
C PHE A 225 5.39 8.57 10.21
N ASN A 226 4.55 8.55 11.24
CA ASN A 226 4.48 9.66 12.20
C ASN A 226 3.76 9.23 13.50
N PRO A 227 4.44 8.50 14.40
CA PRO A 227 3.84 8.07 15.66
C PRO A 227 3.47 9.25 16.56
N LEU A 228 4.24 10.34 16.55
CA LEU A 228 3.98 11.51 17.39
C LEU A 228 2.60 12.13 17.16
N LYS A 229 2.08 12.09 15.93
CA LYS A 229 0.71 12.55 15.63
C LYS A 229 -0.39 11.86 16.43
N ILE A 230 -0.12 10.69 17.02
CA ILE A 230 -1.06 10.01 17.90
C ILE A 230 -0.64 10.09 19.36
N PHE A 231 0.62 9.75 19.65
CA PHE A 231 1.08 9.67 21.03
C PHE A 231 1.15 11.04 21.71
N PHE A 232 1.49 12.10 20.96
CA PHE A 232 1.63 13.43 21.56
C PHE A 232 0.27 14.03 21.97
N PRO A 233 -0.77 14.10 21.11
CA PRO A 233 -2.10 14.55 21.56
C PRO A 233 -2.68 13.69 22.67
N ALA A 234 -2.53 12.36 22.59
CA ALA A 234 -2.97 11.46 23.64
C ALA A 234 -2.27 11.75 24.98
N SER A 235 -0.94 11.94 24.96
CA SER A 235 -0.19 12.27 26.17
C SER A 235 -0.69 13.54 26.83
N ILE A 236 -0.93 14.61 26.06
CA ILE A 236 -1.46 15.88 26.57
C ILE A 236 -2.84 15.68 27.18
N ILE A 237 -3.75 14.96 26.49
CA ILE A 237 -5.11 14.72 26.99
C ILE A 237 -5.07 13.99 28.34
N PHE A 238 -4.30 12.90 28.45
CA PHE A 238 -4.23 12.12 29.68
C PHE A 238 -3.53 12.88 30.82
N THR A 239 -2.46 13.61 30.53
CA THR A 239 -1.78 14.46 31.52
C THR A 239 -2.69 15.59 32.00
N MET A 240 -3.38 16.30 31.11
CA MET A 240 -4.29 17.38 31.48
C MET A 240 -5.51 16.87 32.25
N ALA A 241 -6.06 15.72 31.86
CA ALA A 241 -7.15 15.07 32.60
C ALA A 241 -6.70 14.64 34.01
N GLY A 242 -5.49 14.09 34.13
CA GLY A 242 -4.90 13.72 35.42
C GLY A 242 -4.69 14.92 36.33
N LEU A 243 -4.08 16.00 35.81
CA LEU A 243 -3.89 17.25 36.55
C LEU A 243 -5.22 17.91 36.93
N GLY A 244 -6.18 17.95 36.03
CA GLY A 244 -7.52 18.50 36.28
C GLY A 244 -8.27 17.73 37.36
N PHE A 245 -8.27 16.40 37.28
CA PHE A 245 -8.92 15.56 38.30
C PHE A 245 -8.19 15.62 39.65
N GLY A 246 -6.87 15.71 39.63
CA GLY A 246 -6.04 15.84 40.83
C GLY A 246 -6.24 17.16 41.55
N THR A 247 -6.26 18.27 40.81
CA THR A 247 -6.54 19.62 41.36
C THR A 247 -7.96 19.71 41.91
N TYR A 248 -8.96 19.18 41.20
CA TYR A 248 -10.34 19.09 41.68
C TYR A 248 -10.46 18.31 42.99
N GLY A 249 -9.84 17.12 43.06
CA GLY A 249 -9.82 16.30 44.27
C GLY A 249 -9.10 16.98 45.44
N TYR A 250 -8.02 17.71 45.16
CA TYR A 250 -7.28 18.46 46.16
C TYR A 250 -8.11 19.61 46.73
N ILE A 251 -8.82 20.37 45.89
CA ILE A 251 -9.65 21.51 46.33
C ILE A 251 -10.81 21.03 47.21
N ILE A 252 -11.46 19.92 46.87
CA ILE A 252 -12.69 19.46 47.57
C ILE A 252 -12.36 18.63 48.80
N ALA A 253 -11.39 17.73 48.70
CA ALA A 253 -11.14 16.71 49.71
C ALA A 253 -9.75 16.81 50.34
N SER A 254 -8.94 17.82 49.98
CA SER A 254 -7.53 17.95 50.39
C SER A 254 -6.71 16.69 50.10
N ARG A 255 -7.09 15.95 49.05
CA ARG A 255 -6.49 14.66 48.68
C ARG A 255 -6.25 14.61 47.18
N PHE A 256 -5.06 14.17 46.81
CA PHE A 256 -4.76 13.84 45.43
C PHE A 256 -5.18 12.40 45.16
N SER A 257 -6.07 12.19 44.17
CA SER A 257 -6.63 10.86 43.93
C SER A 257 -5.63 9.95 43.22
N ASN A 258 -5.68 8.64 43.54
CA ASN A 258 -4.85 7.65 42.85
C ASN A 258 -5.13 7.64 41.34
N SER A 259 -6.37 7.89 40.92
CA SER A 259 -6.74 8.02 39.51
C SER A 259 -6.04 9.19 38.82
N ALA A 260 -5.88 10.34 39.50
CA ALA A 260 -5.15 11.47 38.95
C ALA A 260 -3.67 11.15 38.71
N ILE A 261 -3.05 10.41 39.64
CA ILE A 261 -1.67 9.93 39.49
C ILE A 261 -1.58 8.97 38.29
N LEU A 262 -2.46 7.98 38.21
CA LEU A 262 -2.48 7.01 37.12
C LEU A 262 -2.65 7.66 35.74
N LEU A 263 -3.56 8.63 35.61
CA LEU A 263 -3.77 9.36 34.35
C LEU A 263 -2.56 10.20 33.96
N THR A 264 -1.96 10.90 34.92
CA THR A 264 -0.78 11.74 34.68
C THR A 264 0.42 10.88 34.26
N THR A 265 0.65 9.77 34.96
CA THR A 265 1.70 8.80 34.66
C THR A 265 1.47 8.12 33.32
N LEU A 266 0.23 7.76 32.97
CA LEU A 266 -0.11 7.23 31.64
C LEU A 266 0.22 8.25 30.54
N GLY A 267 -0.13 9.52 30.73
CA GLY A 267 0.22 10.58 29.78
C GLY A 267 1.73 10.71 29.59
N MET A 268 2.51 10.68 30.68
CA MET A 268 3.97 10.68 30.63
C MET A 268 4.53 9.47 29.89
N PHE A 269 4.02 8.26 30.14
CA PHE A 269 4.43 7.07 29.40
C PHE A 269 4.10 7.16 27.90
N LEU A 270 2.91 7.62 27.55
CA LEU A 270 2.52 7.81 26.14
C LEU A 270 3.45 8.79 25.44
N PHE A 271 3.88 9.86 26.11
CA PHE A 271 4.85 10.80 25.57
C PHE A 271 6.20 10.13 25.26
N PHE A 272 6.78 9.40 26.22
CA PHE A 272 8.06 8.71 26.01
C PHE A 272 7.96 7.59 24.97
N ILE A 273 6.89 6.79 24.99
CA ILE A 273 6.64 5.78 23.96
C ILE A 273 6.54 6.44 22.60
N GLY A 274 5.87 7.59 22.50
CA GLY A 274 5.78 8.40 21.29
C GLY A 274 7.16 8.81 20.76
N LEU A 275 8.03 9.34 21.62
CA LEU A 275 9.40 9.73 21.25
C LEU A 275 10.24 8.52 20.81
N ILE A 276 10.20 7.42 21.55
CA ILE A 276 10.94 6.19 21.20
C ILE A 276 10.44 5.62 19.87
N ALA A 277 9.13 5.54 19.70
CA ALA A 277 8.52 5.09 18.46
C ALA A 277 8.96 5.95 17.28
N ASP A 278 9.01 7.27 17.45
CA ASP A 278 9.45 8.20 16.40
C ASP A 278 10.92 7.99 16.02
N GLN A 279 11.80 7.85 17.01
CA GLN A 279 13.22 7.54 16.76
C GLN A 279 13.40 6.21 16.01
N ILE A 280 12.70 5.15 16.42
CA ILE A 280 12.73 3.86 15.72
C ILE A 280 12.19 4.00 14.29
N SER A 281 11.12 4.78 14.13
CA SER A 281 10.51 5.06 12.83
C SER A 281 11.49 5.76 11.88
N LEU A 282 12.29 6.71 12.39
CA LEU A 282 13.31 7.42 11.62
C LEU A 282 14.50 6.52 11.26
N LEU A 283 14.93 5.65 12.17
CA LEU A 283 16.04 4.71 11.92
C LEU A 283 15.68 3.67 10.86
N ASN A 284 14.47 3.13 10.89
CA ASN A 284 14.02 2.09 9.96
C ASN A 284 13.76 2.58 8.53
N ARG A 285 13.83 3.89 8.26
CA ARG A 285 13.64 4.46 6.91
C ARG A 285 14.95 4.73 6.18
N ARG A 286 16.10 4.63 6.86
CA ARG A 286 17.43 4.77 6.28
C ARG A 286 17.99 3.42 5.87
#